data_AF-A0A3A5WPY4-F1
#
_entry.id   AF-A0A3A5WPY4-F1
#
_cell.length_a   1.000
_cell.length_b   1.000
_cell.length_c   1.000
_cell.angle_alpha   90.00
_cell.angle_beta   90.00
_cell.angle_gamma   90.00
#
_symmetry.space_group_name_H-M   'P 1'
#
loop_
_entity.id
_entity.type
_entity.pdbx_description
1 polymer ?
#
loop_
_entity_poly.entity_id
_entity_poly.type
_entity_poly.pdbx_seq_one_letter_code
_entity_poly.pdbx_strand_id
1 'polypeptide(L)'
;MSDDGGVAKIEINAPPKSIEIQSSPVVEDLTATPNPQNQGITLTGGIGQTQSNLMATQPQNVKFVMGPNGQMIAIEKPPFVWKHFFIGGGIPFAIFFVPLLILMIGTGLGYDDNDEWTYVSLYKDENSTAYTGQFTLGEDSFVDYCSIRDTQNYEYLDVYCDRYDDYKVNILMYNGTGDEIVGHWNNENGTVYFDTGTDYGEELELMMEFYTEDGSYDFFMLIGDLAGLTCFLGLILSIVFLVIGFSQGKPGMGWGGVTALVSFPVVSFISLIIMW
;
A
#
# COMPACT_ATOMS: atom_id res chain seq x y z
N MET A 1 -53.12 1.74 -55.21
CA MET A 1 -52.78 1.40 -53.81
C MET A 1 -52.43 -0.07 -53.82
N SER A 2 -51.18 -0.50 -53.67
CA SER A 2 -49.98 0.13 -53.10
C SER A 2 -48.79 -0.64 -53.69
N ASP A 3 -47.88 -0.04 -54.45
CA ASP A 3 -46.68 0.70 -54.01
C ASP A 3 -45.83 -0.06 -52.98
N ASP A 4 -44.79 -0.72 -53.48
CA ASP A 4 -43.85 -1.58 -52.77
C ASP A 4 -42.58 -0.74 -52.50
N GLY A 5 -42.50 -0.19 -51.29
CA GLY A 5 -41.43 0.71 -50.86
C GLY A 5 -40.19 -0.07 -50.42
N GLY A 6 -39.14 -0.04 -51.24
CA GLY A 6 -37.84 -0.62 -50.96
C GLY A 6 -37.16 -0.01 -49.73
N VAL A 7 -36.74 -0.87 -48.80
CA VAL A 7 -35.86 -0.51 -47.68
C VAL A 7 -34.41 -0.56 -48.16
N ALA A 8 -33.73 0.59 -48.19
CA ALA A 8 -32.32 0.70 -48.52
C ALA A 8 -31.45 0.05 -47.42
N LYS A 9 -30.65 -0.95 -47.79
CA LYS A 9 -29.68 -1.62 -46.92
C LYS A 9 -28.37 -0.82 -46.97
N ILE A 10 -28.04 -0.11 -45.91
CA ILE A 10 -26.76 0.60 -45.76
C ILE A 10 -25.69 -0.43 -45.37
N GLU A 11 -24.83 -0.81 -46.29
CA GLU A 11 -23.59 -1.54 -45.98
C GLU A 11 -22.56 -0.56 -45.40
N ILE A 12 -22.31 -0.67 -44.10
CA ILE A 12 -21.18 0.00 -43.45
C ILE A 12 -19.94 -0.85 -43.71
N ASN A 13 -19.16 -0.47 -44.72
CA ASN A 13 -17.84 -1.06 -44.93
C ASN A 13 -16.95 -0.75 -43.74
N ALA A 14 -16.44 -1.80 -43.08
CA ALA A 14 -15.46 -1.68 -42.01
C ALA A 14 -14.18 -0.98 -42.53
N PRO A 15 -13.51 -0.14 -41.72
CA PRO A 15 -12.25 0.48 -42.13
C PRO A 15 -11.19 -0.60 -42.39
N PRO A 16 -10.30 -0.43 -43.38
CA PRO A 16 -9.30 -1.44 -43.71
C PRO A 16 -8.34 -1.63 -42.53
N LYS A 17 -8.13 -2.90 -42.17
CA LYS A 17 -7.16 -3.31 -41.15
C LYS A 17 -5.76 -2.85 -41.54
N SER A 18 -5.04 -2.22 -40.61
CA SER A 18 -3.62 -1.90 -40.76
C SER A 18 -2.80 -3.18 -40.89
N ILE A 19 -1.97 -3.27 -41.92
CA ILE A 19 -1.05 -4.37 -42.12
C ILE A 19 0.27 -3.99 -41.43
N GLU A 20 0.62 -4.69 -40.35
CA GLU A 20 1.97 -4.66 -39.78
C GLU A 20 2.82 -5.73 -40.47
N ILE A 21 3.92 -5.33 -41.10
CA ILE A 21 4.89 -6.25 -41.70
C ILE A 21 6.06 -6.39 -40.70
N GLN A 22 6.18 -7.55 -40.07
CA GLN A 22 7.37 -7.94 -39.30
C GLN A 22 8.50 -8.35 -40.26
N SER A 23 9.70 -7.81 -40.07
CA SER A 23 10.93 -8.38 -40.62
C SER A 23 11.95 -8.62 -39.49
N SER A 24 12.44 -9.85 -39.42
CA SER A 24 13.55 -10.30 -38.56
C SER A 24 14.86 -10.38 -39.39
N PRO A 25 16.05 -10.59 -38.78
CA PRO A 25 17.15 -9.63 -38.79
C PRO A 25 18.25 -9.98 -39.81
N VAL A 26 19.04 -8.98 -40.21
CA VAL A 26 20.32 -9.18 -40.93
C VAL A 26 21.44 -8.48 -40.17
N VAL A 27 22.56 -9.20 -40.10
CA VAL A 27 23.79 -9.08 -39.29
C VAL A 27 24.66 -7.85 -39.65
N GLU A 28 25.53 -7.44 -38.71
CA GLU A 28 26.67 -6.49 -38.72
C GLU A 28 27.39 -6.35 -40.09
N ASP A 29 28.01 -5.23 -40.49
CA ASP A 29 29.03 -4.44 -39.78
C ASP A 29 29.45 -3.14 -40.53
N LEU A 30 30.14 -2.23 -39.81
CA LEU A 30 31.09 -1.15 -40.17
C LEU A 30 30.71 0.17 -40.91
N THR A 31 30.84 1.25 -40.10
CA THR A 31 31.54 2.55 -40.31
C THR A 31 31.22 3.46 -41.50
N ALA A 32 30.60 4.62 -41.22
CA ALA A 32 31.06 5.97 -41.62
C ALA A 32 30.12 7.07 -41.09
N THR A 33 30.68 8.10 -40.45
CA THR A 33 29.99 9.33 -40.02
C THR A 33 29.62 10.20 -41.24
N PRO A 34 28.44 10.87 -41.24
CA PRO A 34 28.48 12.32 -41.49
C PRO A 34 27.49 13.18 -40.69
N ASN A 35 27.93 14.43 -40.55
CA ASN A 35 27.41 15.65 -39.94
C ASN A 35 25.90 15.98 -40.16
N PRO A 36 25.17 16.61 -39.21
CA PRO A 36 23.78 16.99 -39.40
C PRO A 36 23.67 18.41 -39.97
N GLN A 37 23.17 18.56 -41.20
CA GLN A 37 22.62 19.84 -41.67
C GLN A 37 21.09 19.78 -41.71
N ASN A 38 20.54 20.59 -40.82
CA ASN A 38 19.13 20.89 -40.62
C ASN A 38 18.56 21.61 -41.86
N GLN A 39 17.71 20.94 -42.64
CA GLN A 39 16.76 21.61 -43.54
C GLN A 39 15.44 20.84 -43.53
N GLY A 40 14.37 21.53 -43.13
CA GLY A 40 13.01 21.00 -43.18
C GLY A 40 12.61 20.69 -44.63
N ILE A 41 12.15 19.47 -44.85
CA ILE A 41 11.76 19.00 -46.19
C ILE A 41 10.23 18.97 -46.27
N THR A 42 9.65 20.02 -46.82
CA THR A 42 8.33 19.95 -47.49
C THR A 42 8.51 19.24 -48.83
N LEU A 43 7.95 18.04 -48.99
CA LEU A 43 8.02 17.23 -50.21
C LEU A 43 6.63 17.13 -50.87
N THR A 44 6.36 18.03 -51.81
CA THR A 44 5.32 17.88 -52.86
C THR A 44 5.82 16.90 -53.92
N GLY A 45 5.05 15.84 -54.18
CA GLY A 45 5.49 14.65 -54.91
C GLY A 45 5.54 14.78 -56.44
N GLY A 46 6.56 14.16 -57.03
CA GLY A 46 6.63 13.74 -58.43
C GLY A 46 6.90 12.23 -58.47
N ILE A 47 6.04 11.49 -59.17
CA ILE A 47 6.01 10.04 -59.23
C ILE A 47 7.18 9.57 -60.10
N GLY A 48 8.25 9.04 -59.51
CA GLY A 48 9.28 8.36 -60.32
C GLY A 48 10.64 8.06 -59.69
N GLN A 49 11.09 8.72 -58.63
CA GLN A 49 12.50 8.56 -58.20
C GLN A 49 12.79 8.50 -56.69
N THR A 50 11.80 8.47 -55.81
CA THR A 50 12.02 8.52 -54.35
C THR A 50 11.63 7.24 -53.60
N GLN A 51 11.69 6.07 -54.25
CA GLN A 51 11.46 4.80 -53.54
C GLN A 51 12.71 4.32 -52.76
N SER A 52 13.89 4.85 -53.08
CA SER A 52 15.17 4.38 -52.51
C SER A 52 15.57 5.07 -51.19
N ASN A 53 15.07 6.29 -50.90
CA ASN A 53 15.49 7.06 -49.72
C ASN A 53 14.54 6.98 -48.52
N LEU A 54 13.32 6.43 -48.68
CA LEU A 54 12.39 6.22 -47.58
C LEU A 54 12.75 5.01 -46.69
N MET A 55 13.67 4.14 -47.14
CA MET A 55 14.17 3.01 -46.35
C MET A 55 15.40 3.34 -45.48
N ALA A 56 15.97 4.54 -45.58
CA ALA A 56 17.16 4.94 -44.83
C ALA A 56 16.86 5.52 -43.43
N THR A 57 15.63 5.95 -43.18
CA THR A 57 15.14 6.26 -41.82
C THR A 57 14.56 4.98 -41.23
N GLN A 58 15.10 4.53 -40.09
CA GLN A 58 14.68 3.34 -39.35
C GLN A 58 13.17 3.04 -39.51
N PRO A 59 12.79 1.98 -40.24
CA PRO A 59 11.40 1.71 -40.62
C PRO A 59 10.47 1.42 -39.42
N GLN A 60 11.02 1.34 -38.20
CA GLN A 60 10.27 1.05 -36.98
C GLN A 60 9.56 2.27 -36.36
N ASN A 61 10.00 3.49 -36.73
CA ASN A 61 9.59 4.72 -36.04
C ASN A 61 8.59 5.59 -36.78
N VAL A 62 8.08 5.13 -37.92
CA VAL A 62 7.09 5.85 -38.73
C VAL A 62 5.83 5.01 -38.91
N LYS A 63 4.66 5.61 -38.65
CA LYS A 63 3.36 5.03 -38.99
C LYS A 63 2.86 5.69 -40.26
N PHE A 64 2.66 4.89 -41.31
CA PHE A 64 2.07 5.38 -42.55
C PHE A 64 0.54 5.40 -42.41
N VAL A 65 -0.07 6.57 -42.57
CA VAL A 65 -1.53 6.73 -42.63
C VAL A 65 -1.93 7.35 -43.97
N MET A 66 -3.08 6.94 -44.50
CA MET A 66 -3.61 7.50 -45.73
C MET A 66 -4.40 8.77 -45.40
N GLY A 67 -3.95 9.91 -45.93
CA GLY A 67 -4.65 11.19 -45.79
C GLY A 67 -5.97 11.23 -46.57
N PRO A 68 -6.82 12.23 -46.35
CA PRO A 68 -8.13 12.37 -47.00
C PRO A 68 -8.09 12.37 -48.54
N ASN A 69 -6.93 12.68 -49.13
CA ASN A 69 -6.70 12.75 -50.57
C ASN A 69 -6.00 11.50 -51.13
N GLY A 70 -5.91 10.41 -50.36
CA GLY A 70 -5.21 9.18 -50.78
C GLY A 70 -3.68 9.24 -50.68
N GLN A 71 -3.10 10.35 -50.19
CA GLN A 71 -1.65 10.49 -50.00
C GLN A 71 -1.18 9.75 -48.76
N MET A 72 -0.09 8.98 -48.87
CA MET A 72 0.55 8.37 -47.70
C MET A 72 1.32 9.44 -46.91
N ILE A 73 0.94 9.62 -45.64
CA ILE A 73 1.60 10.50 -44.69
C ILE A 73 2.38 9.61 -43.72
N ALA A 74 3.70 9.84 -43.60
CA ALA A 74 4.50 9.23 -42.56
C ALA A 74 4.37 10.07 -41.28
N ILE A 75 3.80 9.49 -40.23
CA ILE A 75 3.75 10.09 -38.90
C ILE A 75 4.89 9.50 -38.08
N GLU A 76 5.84 10.33 -37.67
CA GLU A 76 6.89 9.94 -36.74
C GLU A 76 6.27 9.59 -35.37
N LYS A 77 6.58 8.40 -34.85
CA LYS A 77 6.19 8.03 -33.49
C LYS A 77 6.98 8.91 -32.52
N PRO A 78 6.33 9.52 -31.52
CA PRO A 78 7.06 10.30 -30.52
C PRO A 78 8.10 9.40 -29.85
N PRO A 79 9.37 9.86 -29.70
CA PRO A 79 10.42 9.04 -29.13
C PRO A 79 10.08 8.65 -27.69
N PHE A 80 10.40 7.42 -27.32
CA PHE A 80 10.21 6.96 -25.95
C PHE A 80 11.21 7.66 -25.02
N VAL A 81 10.70 8.50 -24.13
CA VAL A 81 11.52 9.19 -23.14
C VAL A 81 11.45 8.46 -21.81
N TRP A 82 12.56 7.83 -21.42
CA TRP A 82 12.70 7.10 -20.15
C TRP A 82 12.35 7.93 -18.91
N LYS A 83 12.67 9.23 -18.91
CA LYS A 83 12.27 10.14 -17.83
C LYS A 83 10.76 10.15 -17.61
N HIS A 84 9.96 10.14 -18.68
CA HIS A 84 8.51 10.10 -18.56
C HIS A 84 8.00 8.76 -18.04
N PHE A 85 8.67 7.67 -18.40
CA PHE A 85 8.39 6.34 -17.86
C PHE A 85 8.62 6.26 -16.35
N PHE A 86 9.79 6.71 -15.87
CA PHE A 86 10.07 6.73 -14.43
C PHE A 86 9.16 7.67 -13.65
N ILE A 87 8.70 8.77 -14.25
CA ILE A 87 7.69 9.63 -13.62
C ILE A 87 6.34 8.90 -13.53
N GLY A 88 5.88 8.31 -14.63
CA GLY A 88 4.56 7.68 -14.71
C GLY A 88 4.42 6.42 -13.86
N GLY A 89 5.50 5.64 -13.71
CA GLY A 89 5.50 4.43 -12.88
C GLY A 89 6.15 4.59 -11.52
N GLY A 90 7.24 5.36 -11.44
CA GLY A 90 8.03 5.51 -10.21
C GLY A 90 7.34 6.35 -9.15
N ILE A 91 6.59 7.41 -9.50
CA ILE A 91 5.88 8.23 -8.51
C ILE A 91 4.77 7.41 -7.82
N PRO A 92 3.83 6.76 -8.55
CA PRO A 92 2.83 5.92 -7.91
C PRO A 92 3.43 4.80 -7.08
N PHE A 93 4.51 4.18 -7.59
CA PHE A 93 5.21 3.12 -6.87
C PHE A 93 5.85 3.63 -5.58
N ALA A 94 6.56 4.76 -5.61
CA ALA A 94 7.23 5.32 -4.43
C ALA A 94 6.22 5.76 -3.35
N ILE A 95 5.09 6.35 -3.74
CA ILE A 95 4.04 6.77 -2.79
C ILE A 95 3.50 5.60 -1.99
N PHE A 96 3.34 4.43 -2.61
CA PHE A 96 2.90 3.21 -1.94
C PHE A 96 4.05 2.51 -1.19
N PHE A 97 5.22 2.39 -1.84
CA PHE A 97 6.30 1.55 -1.35
C PHE A 97 7.10 2.19 -0.21
N VAL A 98 7.23 3.52 -0.18
CA VAL A 98 8.03 4.19 0.87
C VAL A 98 7.40 4.04 2.26
N PRO A 99 6.10 4.33 2.48
CA PRO A 99 5.47 4.09 3.77
C PRO A 99 5.56 2.62 4.19
N LEU A 100 5.32 1.69 3.25
CA LEU A 100 5.39 0.26 3.51
C LEU A 100 6.80 -0.19 3.94
N LEU A 101 7.83 0.33 3.29
CA LEU A 101 9.23 0.07 3.65
C LEU A 101 9.54 0.59 5.05
N ILE A 102 9.08 1.81 5.39
CA ILE A 102 9.24 2.37 6.73
C ILE A 102 8.55 1.48 7.77
N LEU A 103 7.33 0.99 7.50
CA LEU A 103 6.64 0.06 8.39
C LEU A 103 7.43 -1.24 8.57
N MET A 104 7.91 -1.85 7.48
CA MET A 104 8.71 -3.09 7.57
C MET A 104 10.00 -2.92 8.37
N ILE A 105 10.68 -1.78 8.24
CA ILE A 105 11.85 -1.49 9.07
C ILE A 105 11.43 -1.23 10.51
N GLY A 106 10.32 -0.51 10.71
CA GLY A 106 9.80 -0.17 12.02
C GLY A 106 9.45 -1.42 12.83
N THR A 107 8.66 -2.32 12.26
CA THR A 107 8.32 -3.61 12.88
C THR A 107 9.55 -4.45 13.14
N GLY A 108 10.48 -4.55 12.17
CA GLY A 108 11.71 -5.31 12.33
C GLY A 108 12.65 -4.78 13.42
N LEU A 109 12.49 -3.52 13.83
CA LEU A 109 13.22 -2.90 14.93
C LEU A 109 12.43 -2.89 16.25
N GLY A 110 11.19 -3.38 16.27
CA GLY A 110 10.33 -3.40 17.46
C GLY A 110 9.61 -2.09 17.75
N TYR A 111 9.53 -1.15 16.81
CA TYR A 111 8.82 0.13 17.02
C TYR A 111 7.29 0.03 17.06
N ASP A 112 6.74 -1.16 16.77
CA ASP A 112 5.31 -1.48 16.86
C ASP A 112 4.98 -2.26 18.15
N ASP A 113 6.01 -2.68 18.89
CA ASP A 113 5.91 -3.59 20.04
C ASP A 113 6.32 -2.81 21.30
N ASN A 114 5.47 -1.85 21.67
CA ASN A 114 5.66 -1.07 22.89
C ASN A 114 5.00 -1.72 24.12
N ASP A 115 4.18 -2.75 23.90
CA ASP A 115 3.46 -3.45 24.96
C ASP A 115 4.38 -4.49 25.62
N GLU A 116 4.64 -4.30 26.89
CA GLU A 116 5.30 -5.26 27.76
C GLU A 116 4.27 -5.86 28.71
N TRP A 117 4.43 -7.15 29.04
CA TRP A 117 3.64 -7.80 30.07
C TRP A 117 4.50 -8.32 31.21
N THR A 118 3.95 -8.30 32.41
CA THR A 118 4.55 -8.94 33.58
C THR A 118 3.51 -9.70 34.38
N TYR A 119 3.97 -10.72 35.10
CA TYR A 119 3.15 -11.50 36.01
C TYR A 119 3.46 -11.10 37.45
N VAL A 120 2.42 -10.79 38.19
CA VAL A 120 2.44 -10.35 39.58
C VAL A 120 1.69 -11.37 40.41
N SER A 121 2.38 -12.00 41.35
CA SER A 121 1.73 -12.87 42.33
C SER A 121 0.94 -12.02 43.32
N LEU A 122 -0.35 -12.34 43.47
CA LEU A 122 -1.23 -11.79 44.51
C LEU A 122 -1.43 -12.86 45.59
N TYR A 123 -1.13 -12.50 46.83
CA TYR A 123 -1.25 -13.41 47.97
C TYR A 123 -2.48 -13.07 48.80
N LYS A 124 -3.16 -14.12 49.27
CA LYS A 124 -4.36 -13.97 50.11
C LYS A 124 -4.01 -13.40 51.49
N ASP A 125 -4.81 -12.44 51.94
CA ASP A 125 -4.72 -11.87 53.28
C ASP A 125 -5.28 -12.85 54.33
N GLU A 126 -4.69 -12.85 55.53
CA GLU A 126 -5.08 -13.78 56.61
C GLU A 126 -6.57 -13.67 56.97
N ASN A 127 -7.29 -14.80 56.92
CA ASN A 127 -8.73 -14.91 57.20
C ASN A 127 -9.61 -13.97 56.35
N SER A 128 -9.17 -13.62 55.14
CA SER A 128 -9.90 -12.78 54.20
C SER A 128 -10.18 -13.49 52.88
N THR A 129 -10.92 -12.84 51.99
CA THR A 129 -11.03 -13.16 50.55
C THR A 129 -10.24 -12.17 49.69
N ALA A 130 -9.57 -11.21 50.33
CA ALA A 130 -8.73 -10.23 49.67
C ALA A 130 -7.36 -10.81 49.33
N TYR A 131 -6.84 -10.38 48.18
CA TYR A 131 -5.53 -10.68 47.65
C TYR A 131 -4.76 -9.39 47.46
N THR A 132 -3.50 -9.37 47.88
CA THR A 132 -2.61 -8.22 47.72
C THR A 132 -1.29 -8.57 47.04
N GLY A 133 -0.79 -7.64 46.25
CA GLY A 133 0.48 -7.77 45.55
C GLY A 133 1.17 -6.44 45.35
N GLN A 134 2.36 -6.49 44.76
CA GLN A 134 3.18 -5.31 44.49
C GLN A 134 3.57 -5.25 43.02
N PHE A 135 3.22 -4.14 42.37
CA PHE A 135 3.52 -3.84 40.99
C PHE A 135 3.77 -2.34 40.85
N THR A 136 4.90 -1.97 40.26
CA THR A 136 5.26 -0.57 40.01
C THR A 136 5.70 -0.40 38.57
N LEU A 137 5.31 0.71 37.97
CA LEU A 137 5.72 1.14 36.64
C LEU A 137 6.71 2.29 36.71
N GLY A 138 7.60 2.33 35.70
CA GLY A 138 8.51 3.44 35.48
C GLY A 138 7.78 4.73 35.10
N GLU A 139 8.51 5.84 35.08
CA GLU A 139 8.02 7.08 34.48
C GLU A 139 7.73 6.83 32.99
N ASP A 140 6.64 7.41 32.49
CA ASP A 140 6.17 7.32 31.10
C ASP A 140 5.70 5.91 30.66
N SER A 141 5.45 5.00 31.61
CA SER A 141 4.80 3.72 31.34
C SER A 141 3.38 3.68 31.89
N PHE A 142 2.45 3.13 31.12
CA PHE A 142 1.03 3.11 31.44
C PHE A 142 0.41 1.73 31.25
N VAL A 143 -0.47 1.34 32.18
CA VAL A 143 -1.23 0.09 32.06
C VAL A 143 -2.25 0.20 30.93
N ASP A 144 -2.26 -0.79 30.05
CA ASP A 144 -3.26 -0.94 28.98
C ASP A 144 -4.29 -2.01 29.32
N TYR A 145 -3.80 -3.17 29.77
CA TYR A 145 -4.64 -4.34 30.02
C TYR A 145 -4.22 -5.09 31.29
N CYS A 146 -5.16 -5.82 31.86
CA CYS A 146 -4.85 -6.78 32.92
C CYS A 146 -5.76 -8.00 32.86
N SER A 147 -5.26 -9.13 33.37
CA SER A 147 -6.07 -10.32 33.59
C SER A 147 -5.61 -11.05 34.85
N ILE A 148 -6.53 -11.76 35.51
CA ILE A 148 -6.21 -12.55 36.69
C ILE A 148 -6.46 -14.02 36.38
N ARG A 149 -5.52 -14.87 36.78
CA ARG A 149 -5.58 -16.32 36.65
C ARG A 149 -5.53 -16.97 38.02
N ASP A 150 -6.45 -17.90 38.24
CA ASP A 150 -6.41 -18.82 39.38
C ASP A 150 -5.28 -19.84 39.15
N THR A 151 -4.29 -19.83 40.05
CA THR A 151 -3.12 -20.71 39.95
C THR A 151 -3.43 -22.18 40.25
N GLN A 152 -4.51 -22.47 40.98
CA GLN A 152 -4.93 -23.83 41.33
C GLN A 152 -5.71 -24.48 40.19
N ASN A 153 -6.66 -23.73 39.62
CA ASN A 153 -7.55 -24.25 38.58
C ASN A 153 -7.08 -23.95 37.16
N TYR A 154 -6.04 -23.12 36.99
CA TYR A 154 -5.55 -22.62 35.69
C TYR A 154 -6.66 -21.96 34.86
N GLU A 155 -7.60 -21.32 35.54
CA GLU A 155 -8.75 -20.65 34.93
C GLU A 155 -8.58 -19.13 35.01
N TYR A 156 -8.90 -18.43 33.93
CA TYR A 156 -8.92 -16.97 33.91
C TYR A 156 -10.22 -16.47 34.52
N LEU A 157 -10.11 -15.50 35.41
CA LEU A 157 -11.25 -14.79 35.95
C LEU A 157 -11.74 -13.80 34.90
N ASP A 158 -13.06 -13.66 34.79
CA ASP A 158 -13.70 -12.70 33.89
C ASP A 158 -13.64 -11.28 34.48
N VAL A 159 -12.43 -10.72 34.46
CA VAL A 159 -12.10 -9.39 34.97
C VAL A 159 -11.41 -8.57 33.89
N TYR A 160 -11.57 -7.26 33.95
CA TYR A 160 -10.85 -6.33 33.09
C TYR A 160 -10.40 -5.10 33.87
N CYS A 161 -9.38 -4.41 33.36
CA CYS A 161 -8.87 -3.18 33.94
C CYS A 161 -9.44 -1.94 33.27
N ASP A 162 -9.81 -0.93 34.07
CA ASP A 162 -10.20 0.40 33.61
C ASP A 162 -9.25 1.43 34.20
N ARG A 163 -8.43 2.01 33.33
CA ARG A 163 -7.48 3.07 33.69
C ARG A 163 -8.23 4.41 33.74
N TYR A 164 -8.38 4.96 34.94
CA TYR A 164 -9.04 6.25 35.17
C TYR A 164 -8.07 7.40 35.44
N ASP A 165 -6.79 7.08 35.67
CA ASP A 165 -5.67 8.01 35.84
C ASP A 165 -4.41 7.33 35.30
N ASP A 166 -3.38 8.11 34.95
CA ASP A 166 -2.14 7.61 34.32
C ASP A 166 -1.50 6.45 35.11
N TYR A 167 -1.61 6.53 36.43
CA TYR A 167 -0.96 5.61 37.37
C TYR A 167 -1.95 4.92 38.32
N LYS A 168 -3.25 4.88 37.96
CA LYS A 168 -4.29 4.23 38.77
C LYS A 168 -5.30 3.50 37.90
N VAL A 169 -5.62 2.29 38.32
CA VAL A 169 -6.48 1.37 37.58
C VAL A 169 -7.49 0.75 38.53
N ASN A 170 -8.74 0.64 38.08
CA ASN A 170 -9.75 -0.19 38.72
C ASN A 170 -9.78 -1.56 38.05
N ILE A 171 -9.93 -2.62 38.85
CA ILE A 171 -10.18 -3.97 38.35
C ILE A 171 -11.68 -4.20 38.49
N LEU A 172 -12.34 -4.49 37.37
CA LEU A 172 -13.79 -4.66 37.30
C LEU A 172 -14.15 -6.10 36.96
N MET A 173 -15.29 -6.54 37.52
CA MET A 173 -15.89 -7.84 37.25
C MET A 173 -17.38 -7.66 36.94
N TYR A 174 -17.88 -8.40 35.95
CA TYR A 174 -19.30 -8.36 35.61
C TYR A 174 -20.13 -9.21 36.58
N ASN A 175 -21.05 -8.58 37.31
CA ASN A 175 -21.91 -9.25 38.30
C ASN A 175 -23.34 -9.50 37.77
N GLY A 176 -23.50 -9.70 36.46
CA GLY A 176 -24.81 -10.00 35.85
C GLY A 176 -25.75 -8.81 35.66
N THR A 177 -25.53 -7.70 36.36
CA THR A 177 -26.34 -6.45 36.26
C THR A 177 -25.55 -5.25 35.78
N GLY A 178 -24.22 -5.30 35.91
CA GLY A 178 -23.27 -4.27 35.54
C GLY A 178 -21.90 -4.63 36.08
N ASP A 179 -20.94 -3.75 35.80
CA ASP A 179 -19.57 -3.90 36.24
C ASP A 179 -19.40 -3.37 37.66
N GLU A 180 -18.72 -4.16 38.49
CA GLU A 180 -18.41 -3.85 39.88
C GLU A 180 -16.90 -3.74 40.05
N ILE A 181 -16.45 -2.73 40.80
CA ILE A 181 -15.03 -2.58 41.13
C ILE A 181 -14.68 -3.60 42.21
N VAL A 182 -13.90 -4.61 41.83
CA VAL A 182 -13.44 -5.71 42.69
C VAL A 182 -11.98 -5.57 43.07
N GLY A 183 -11.29 -4.52 42.59
CA GLY A 183 -9.90 -4.30 42.91
C GLY A 183 -9.40 -2.95 42.40
N HIS A 184 -8.18 -2.61 42.78
CA HIS A 184 -7.51 -1.43 42.30
C HIS A 184 -5.99 -1.60 42.34
N TRP A 185 -5.31 -0.86 41.47
CA TRP A 185 -3.88 -0.67 41.50
C TRP A 185 -3.55 0.82 41.58
N ASN A 186 -2.53 1.15 42.37
CA ASN A 186 -2.00 2.50 42.49
C ASN A 186 -0.47 2.46 42.42
N ASN A 187 0.11 3.16 41.43
CA ASN A 187 1.56 3.19 41.27
C ASN A 187 2.28 3.94 42.41
N GLU A 188 1.63 4.90 43.08
CA GLU A 188 2.25 5.71 44.15
C GLU A 188 2.78 4.85 45.31
N ASN A 189 2.09 3.74 45.60
CA ASN A 189 2.46 2.79 46.65
C ASN A 189 2.71 1.37 46.09
N GLY A 190 2.71 1.21 44.77
CA GLY A 190 2.86 -0.05 44.05
C GLY A 190 1.83 -1.13 44.41
N THR A 191 0.75 -0.80 45.12
CA THR A 191 -0.10 -1.83 45.71
C THR A 191 -1.19 -2.22 44.75
N VAL A 192 -1.33 -3.53 44.53
CA VAL A 192 -2.49 -4.13 43.90
C VAL A 192 -3.37 -4.76 44.98
N TYR A 193 -4.66 -4.48 44.94
CA TYR A 193 -5.67 -5.07 45.81
C TYR A 193 -6.78 -5.68 44.96
N PHE A 194 -7.22 -6.89 45.32
CA PHE A 194 -8.29 -7.61 44.63
C PHE A 194 -9.13 -8.41 45.63
N ASP A 195 -10.46 -8.26 45.60
CA ASP A 195 -11.40 -8.98 46.45
C ASP A 195 -12.78 -9.06 45.78
N THR A 196 -13.23 -10.27 45.47
CA THR A 196 -14.58 -10.55 44.93
C THR A 196 -15.51 -11.17 45.97
N GLY A 197 -15.04 -11.34 47.22
CA GLY A 197 -15.74 -12.14 48.23
C GLY A 197 -15.66 -13.65 48.00
N THR A 198 -14.91 -14.12 47.00
CA THR A 198 -14.71 -15.54 46.69
C THR A 198 -13.29 -15.97 47.01
N ASP A 199 -13.14 -17.16 47.58
CA ASP A 199 -11.85 -17.77 47.89
C ASP A 199 -11.35 -18.60 46.69
N TYR A 200 -10.27 -18.15 46.07
CA TYR A 200 -9.59 -18.80 44.93
C TYR A 200 -8.31 -19.53 45.36
N GLY A 201 -8.10 -19.74 46.67
CA GLY A 201 -6.89 -20.35 47.21
C GLY A 201 -5.85 -19.33 47.69
N GLU A 202 -4.61 -19.77 47.84
CA GLU A 202 -3.55 -18.97 48.51
C GLU A 202 -2.90 -17.92 47.60
N GLU A 203 -2.89 -18.16 46.29
CA GLU A 203 -2.18 -17.32 45.32
C GLU A 203 -2.98 -17.19 44.02
N LEU A 204 -3.10 -15.95 43.56
CA LEU A 204 -3.57 -15.60 42.23
C LEU A 204 -2.41 -15.02 41.43
N GLU A 205 -2.48 -15.15 40.12
CA GLU A 205 -1.50 -14.54 39.23
C GLU A 205 -2.18 -13.45 38.40
N LEU A 206 -1.71 -12.23 38.55
CA LEU A 206 -2.15 -11.07 37.78
C LEU A 206 -1.17 -10.84 36.64
N MET A 207 -1.64 -10.91 35.40
CA MET A 207 -0.92 -10.37 34.27
C MET A 207 -1.26 -8.88 34.13
N MET A 208 -0.24 -8.02 34.11
CA MET A 208 -0.35 -6.61 33.78
C MET A 208 0.37 -6.37 32.46
N GLU A 209 -0.33 -5.79 31.50
CA GLU A 209 0.20 -5.33 30.21
C GLU A 209 0.26 -3.81 30.22
N PHE A 210 1.40 -3.26 29.81
CA PHE A 210 1.69 -1.84 29.87
C PHE A 210 2.55 -1.43 28.68
N TYR A 211 2.35 -0.21 28.20
CA TYR A 211 3.21 0.39 27.18
C TYR A 211 4.04 1.52 27.76
N THR A 212 5.18 1.77 27.12
CA THR A 212 5.93 3.01 27.34
C THR A 212 5.56 4.01 26.24
N GLU A 213 5.39 5.28 26.61
CA GLU A 213 5.14 6.37 25.67
C GLU A 213 6.48 6.91 25.13
N ASP A 214 7.28 6.02 24.57
CA ASP A 214 8.37 6.40 23.69
C ASP A 214 7.77 6.75 22.33
N GLY A 215 7.89 8.04 21.96
CA GLY A 215 7.20 8.68 20.81
C GLY A 215 7.45 8.10 19.41
N SER A 216 8.08 6.92 19.31
CA SER A 216 8.12 6.10 18.12
C SER A 216 6.77 5.50 17.73
N TYR A 217 5.91 5.14 18.69
CA TYR A 217 4.61 4.50 18.38
C TYR A 217 3.69 5.44 17.61
N ASP A 218 3.59 6.70 18.02
CA ASP A 218 2.82 7.75 17.31
C ASP A 218 3.29 7.93 15.86
N PHE A 219 4.60 7.92 15.65
CA PHE A 219 5.17 7.98 14.30
C PHE A 219 4.79 6.73 13.51
N PHE A 220 4.87 5.55 14.11
CA PHE A 220 4.55 4.29 13.46
C PHE A 220 3.06 4.21 13.07
N MET A 221 2.15 4.59 13.97
CA MET A 221 0.71 4.72 13.70
C MET A 221 0.42 5.70 12.56
N LEU A 222 1.06 6.88 12.56
CA LEU A 222 0.92 7.86 11.49
C LEU A 222 1.38 7.31 10.14
N ILE A 223 2.48 6.58 10.10
CA ILE A 223 2.96 5.94 8.87
C ILE A 223 2.01 4.81 8.45
N GLY A 224 1.41 4.09 9.40
CA GLY A 224 0.38 3.07 9.18
C GLY A 224 -0.84 3.65 8.46
N ASP A 225 -1.41 4.72 9.00
CA ASP A 225 -2.52 5.46 8.40
C ASP A 225 -2.16 5.99 7.01
N LEU A 226 -0.95 6.55 6.87
CA LEU A 226 -0.46 7.03 5.59
C LEU A 226 -0.31 5.90 4.58
N ALA A 227 0.17 4.72 4.98
CA ALA A 227 0.25 3.54 4.12
C ALA A 227 -1.14 3.10 3.64
N GLY A 228 -2.13 3.11 4.54
CA GLY A 228 -3.54 2.86 4.21
C GLY A 228 -4.10 3.84 3.18
N LEU A 229 -3.83 5.14 3.33
CA LEU A 229 -4.27 6.16 2.37
C LEU A 229 -3.53 6.05 1.03
N THR A 230 -2.21 5.84 1.08
CA THR A 230 -1.35 5.84 -0.11
C THR A 230 -1.54 4.61 -1.00
N CYS A 231 -2.05 3.49 -0.46
CA CYS A 231 -2.35 2.31 -1.27
C CYS A 231 -3.38 2.60 -2.37
N PHE A 232 -4.41 3.40 -2.08
CA PHE A 232 -5.41 3.80 -3.07
C PHE A 232 -4.93 4.96 -3.94
N LEU A 233 -4.19 5.89 -3.37
CA LEU A 233 -3.64 7.04 -4.11
C LEU A 233 -2.63 6.59 -5.18
N GLY A 234 -1.80 5.58 -4.90
CA GLY A 234 -0.90 4.99 -5.89
C GLY A 234 -1.64 4.38 -7.08
N LEU A 235 -2.73 3.65 -6.83
CA LEU A 235 -3.58 3.10 -7.90
C LEU A 235 -4.24 4.20 -8.73
N ILE A 236 -4.82 5.20 -8.07
CA ILE A 236 -5.47 6.34 -8.75
C ILE A 236 -4.44 7.10 -9.60
N LEU A 237 -3.26 7.40 -9.04
CA LEU A 237 -2.21 8.09 -9.77
C LEU A 237 -1.70 7.28 -10.97
N SER A 238 -1.61 5.95 -10.85
CA SER A 238 -1.25 5.07 -11.96
C SER A 238 -2.24 5.17 -13.12
N ILE A 239 -3.54 5.22 -12.81
CA ILE A 239 -4.61 5.43 -13.81
C ILE A 239 -4.51 6.84 -14.43
N VAL A 240 -4.28 7.87 -13.61
CA VAL A 240 -4.11 9.25 -14.10
C VAL A 240 -2.92 9.34 -15.07
N PHE A 241 -1.76 8.77 -14.73
CA PHE A 241 -0.59 8.78 -15.61
C PHE A 241 -0.76 7.92 -16.87
N LEU A 242 -1.53 6.83 -16.79
CA LEU A 242 -1.95 6.06 -17.97
C LEU A 242 -2.72 6.97 -18.94
N VAL A 243 -3.78 7.62 -18.47
CA VAL A 243 -4.66 8.47 -19.30
C VAL A 243 -3.91 9.69 -19.82
N ILE A 244 -3.19 10.41 -18.96
CA ILE A 244 -2.44 11.62 -19.34
C ILE A 244 -1.28 11.27 -20.28
N GLY A 245 -0.58 10.17 -20.02
CA GLY A 245 0.56 9.74 -20.83
C GLY A 245 0.17 9.44 -22.27
N PHE A 246 -0.92 8.70 -22.48
CA PHE A 246 -1.40 8.41 -23.83
C PHE A 246 -2.11 9.61 -24.48
N SER A 247 -2.89 10.40 -23.74
CA SER A 247 -3.60 11.55 -24.32
C SER A 247 -2.68 12.72 -24.71
N GLN A 248 -1.56 12.91 -24.02
CA GLN A 248 -0.59 13.97 -24.33
C GLN A 248 0.54 13.53 -25.29
N GLY A 249 0.45 12.33 -25.87
CA GLY A 249 1.51 11.82 -26.75
C GLY A 249 2.84 11.57 -26.01
N LYS A 250 2.79 11.30 -24.70
CA LYS A 250 3.93 10.93 -23.85
C LYS A 250 3.83 9.44 -23.50
N PRO A 251 4.05 8.53 -24.47
CA PRO A 251 3.83 7.10 -24.27
C PRO A 251 4.64 6.54 -23.11
N GLY A 252 5.83 7.10 -22.82
CA GLY A 252 6.62 6.72 -21.64
C GLY A 252 5.83 6.82 -20.34
N MET A 253 5.15 7.94 -20.09
CA MET A 253 4.34 8.15 -18.88
C MET A 253 3.16 7.18 -18.81
N GLY A 254 2.54 6.89 -19.97
CA GLY A 254 1.41 5.96 -20.05
C GLY A 254 1.84 4.53 -19.71
N TRP A 255 2.93 4.07 -20.32
CA TRP A 255 3.51 2.76 -20.03
C TRP A 255 4.02 2.64 -18.59
N GLY A 256 4.57 3.71 -18.02
CA GLY A 256 4.94 3.75 -16.60
C GLY A 256 3.73 3.51 -15.68
N GLY A 257 2.61 4.18 -15.95
CA GLY A 257 1.36 3.98 -15.20
C GLY A 257 0.81 2.55 -15.34
N VAL A 258 0.88 1.95 -16.54
CA VAL A 258 0.50 0.54 -16.75
C VAL A 258 1.39 -0.39 -15.92
N THR A 259 2.71 -0.19 -15.96
CA THR A 259 3.66 -1.02 -15.20
C THR A 259 3.39 -0.93 -13.70
N ALA A 260 3.13 0.26 -13.15
CA ALA A 260 2.79 0.44 -11.75
C ALA A 260 1.45 -0.22 -11.37
N LEU A 261 0.45 -0.15 -12.25
CA LEU A 261 -0.86 -0.79 -12.02
C LEU A 261 -0.74 -2.33 -11.97
N VAL A 262 0.06 -2.90 -12.87
CA VAL A 262 0.27 -4.36 -12.95
C VAL A 262 1.19 -4.87 -11.83
N SER A 263 2.17 -4.07 -11.40
CA SER A 263 3.06 -4.46 -10.31
C SER A 263 2.38 -4.42 -8.94
N PHE A 264 1.34 -3.61 -8.77
CA PHE A 264 0.62 -3.46 -7.50
C PHE A 264 0.19 -4.81 -6.87
N PRO A 265 -0.60 -5.68 -7.53
CA PRO A 265 -1.02 -6.95 -6.92
C PRO A 265 0.16 -7.88 -6.58
N VAL A 266 1.24 -7.84 -7.36
CA VAL A 266 2.44 -8.66 -7.11
C VAL A 266 3.17 -8.16 -5.87
N VAL A 267 3.36 -6.84 -5.74
CA VAL A 267 4.02 -6.24 -4.59
C VAL A 267 3.16 -6.40 -3.34
N SER A 268 1.85 -6.16 -3.41
CA SER A 268 0.94 -6.37 -2.28
C SER A 268 0.97 -7.80 -1.76
N PHE A 269 1.00 -8.80 -2.67
CA PHE A 269 1.11 -10.20 -2.28
C PHE A 269 2.44 -10.51 -1.58
N ILE A 270 3.56 -9.99 -2.09
CA ILE A 270 4.88 -10.16 -1.47
C ILE A 270 4.92 -9.46 -0.10
N SER A 271 4.36 -8.26 0.02
CA SER A 271 4.32 -7.51 1.28
C SER A 271 3.55 -8.27 2.36
N LEU A 272 2.42 -8.88 2.01
CA LEU A 272 1.64 -9.71 2.93
C LEU A 272 2.42 -10.95 3.40
N ILE A 273 3.22 -11.58 2.53
CA ILE A 273 4.05 -12.73 2.92
C ILE A 273 5.16 -12.33 3.89
N ILE A 274 5.68 -11.11 3.81
CA ILE A 274 6.79 -10.66 4.66
C ILE A 274 6.27 -10.15 6.02
N MET A 275 5.03 -9.66 6.08
CA MET A 275 4.41 -9.14 7.30
C MET A 275 3.75 -10.22 8.18
N TRP A 276 3.62 -11.46 7.69
CA TRP A 276 3.04 -12.60 8.40
C TRP A 276 4.09 -13.70 8.61
#